data_AF-A0A7K1A5I9-F1
#
_entry.id   AF-A0A7K1A5I9-F1
#
_cell.length_a   1.000
_cell.length_b   1.000
_cell.length_c   1.000
_cell.angle_alpha   90.00
_cell.angle_beta   90.00
_cell.angle_gamma   90.00
#
_symmetry.space_group_name_H-M   'P 1'
#
loop_
_entity.id
_entity.type
_entity.pdbx_description
1 polymer ?
#
loop_
_entity_poly.entity_id
_entity_poly.type
_entity_poly.pdbx_seq_one_letter_code
_entity_poly.pdbx_strand_id
1 'polypeptide(L)'
;MVVVRRLVLVLAIAFTIVCSSATTASSLSLYATNWRSSIISIAPATNAVAVKVFNGGEAIQLTTEPGHTVLIAGYRNEPYLRVTETGAVQANLKSPTWWSNKSATGSGAIPDSADPAAEPEWRTVGNNGSVVWHDHRIHAMPGVTTGTDWTVLVTVDGMPLVIRGQLTKLPSHGPLLELLLAIFTAGAIVTLGFRRAWTTSSTALLFGAALAIVVAVGGWAATPSGFTHPWLSLLASILAGVLSVACLALHGFSRRVRVVAMVSAVAALAWWVALNFSALTAVFVPNTFAAGVVQFAVGLGLGIVVGVAVTIIVSGGFFENNAPDQAVVDTGNDAAV
;
A
#
# COMPACT_ATOMS: atom_id res chain seq x y z
N MET A 1 -21.00 6.40 26.87
CA MET A 1 -20.84 4.92 26.96
C MET A 1 -21.08 4.18 25.63
N VAL A 2 -22.16 4.44 24.88
CA VAL A 2 -22.45 3.71 23.63
C VAL A 2 -21.39 3.90 22.54
N VAL A 3 -20.89 5.12 22.34
CA VAL A 3 -19.82 5.42 21.36
C VAL A 3 -18.52 4.69 21.69
N VAL A 4 -18.10 4.75 22.96
CA VAL A 4 -16.89 4.06 23.45
C VAL A 4 -17.02 2.54 23.28
N ARG A 5 -18.17 1.95 23.63
CA ARG A 5 -18.42 0.51 23.46
C ARG A 5 -18.38 0.09 21.99
N ARG A 6 -18.93 0.89 21.08
CA ARG A 6 -18.88 0.63 19.63
C ARG A 6 -17.45 0.70 19.10
N LEU A 7 -16.69 1.72 19.51
CA LEU A 7 -15.30 1.89 19.13
C LEU A 7 -14.44 0.69 19.58
N VAL A 8 -14.58 0.28 20.85
CA VAL A 8 -13.88 -0.89 21.39
C VAL A 8 -14.24 -2.17 20.64
N LEU A 9 -15.52 -2.42 20.35
CA LEU A 9 -15.94 -3.62 19.64
C LEU A 9 -15.40 -3.64 18.19
N VAL A 10 -15.47 -2.51 17.48
CA VAL A 10 -14.97 -2.40 16.11
C VAL A 10 -13.46 -2.65 16.05
N LEU A 11 -12.71 -2.01 16.96
CA LEU A 11 -11.28 -2.22 17.05
C LEU A 11 -10.94 -3.67 17.40
N ALA A 12 -11.67 -4.29 18.33
CA ALA A 12 -11.47 -5.69 18.70
C ALA A 12 -11.75 -6.66 17.54
N ILE A 13 -12.82 -6.44 16.77
CA ILE A 13 -13.16 -7.30 15.62
C ILE A 13 -12.14 -7.12 14.49
N ALA A 14 -11.80 -5.87 14.14
CA ALA A 14 -10.78 -5.59 13.13
C ALA A 14 -9.43 -6.23 13.52
N PHE A 15 -9.04 -6.11 14.79
CA PHE A 15 -7.83 -6.71 15.31
C PHE A 15 -7.88 -8.25 15.28
N THR A 16 -9.00 -8.86 15.67
CA THR A 16 -9.15 -10.34 15.70
C THR A 16 -9.07 -10.95 14.30
N ILE A 17 -9.73 -10.34 13.30
CA ILE A 17 -9.69 -10.80 11.90
C ILE A 17 -8.25 -10.75 11.35
N VAL A 18 -7.49 -9.73 11.73
CA VAL A 18 -6.12 -9.55 11.25
C VAL A 18 -5.12 -10.45 11.98
N CYS A 19 -5.21 -10.57 13.31
CA CYS A 19 -4.25 -11.34 14.11
C CYS A 19 -4.40 -12.86 13.96
N SER A 20 -5.57 -13.36 13.57
CA SER A 20 -5.76 -14.80 13.27
C SER A 20 -5.14 -15.25 11.95
N SER A 21 -4.56 -14.33 11.18
CA SER A 21 -4.02 -14.55 9.83
C SER A 21 -2.51 -14.23 9.70
N ALA A 22 -1.81 -13.99 10.82
CA ALA A 22 -0.41 -13.62 10.81
C ALA A 22 0.50 -14.83 10.47
N THR A 23 0.61 -15.15 9.19
CA THR A 23 1.71 -15.97 8.65
C THR A 23 3.02 -15.19 8.67
N THR A 24 4.15 -15.89 8.75
CA THR A 24 5.49 -15.33 8.49
C THR A 24 5.46 -14.53 7.19
N ALA A 25 5.53 -13.19 7.32
CA ALA A 25 5.46 -12.25 6.22
C ALA A 25 6.42 -12.67 5.10
N SER A 26 5.87 -13.03 3.95
CA SER A 26 6.62 -13.34 2.74
C SER A 26 6.99 -12.03 2.02
N SER A 27 8.29 -11.71 2.07
CA SER A 27 9.01 -10.67 1.31
C SER A 27 8.51 -9.22 1.43
N LEU A 28 9.29 -8.42 2.16
CA LEU A 28 9.32 -6.93 2.18
C LEU A 28 9.09 -6.37 0.76
N SER A 29 8.26 -5.34 0.61
CA SER A 29 7.73 -4.93 -0.69
C SER A 29 7.47 -3.42 -0.80
N LEU A 30 7.66 -2.89 -2.00
CA LEU A 30 7.65 -1.44 -2.31
C LEU A 30 6.44 -1.06 -3.19
N TYR A 31 5.95 -1.99 -4.01
CA TYR A 31 4.76 -1.84 -4.86
C TYR A 31 4.08 -3.19 -5.10
N ALA A 32 2.76 -3.21 -5.31
CA ALA A 32 2.06 -4.45 -5.63
C ALA A 32 2.40 -4.91 -7.06
N THR A 33 2.79 -6.18 -7.25
CA THR A 33 3.30 -6.67 -8.54
C THR A 33 2.91 -8.12 -8.85
N ASN A 34 2.87 -8.45 -10.15
CA ASN A 34 2.69 -9.80 -10.69
C ASN A 34 3.99 -10.39 -11.25
N TRP A 35 5.10 -9.65 -11.14
CA TRP A 35 6.39 -10.12 -11.59
C TRP A 35 7.13 -10.83 -10.46
N ARG A 36 7.91 -11.84 -10.82
CA ARG A 36 8.83 -12.55 -9.95
C ARG A 36 10.23 -12.42 -10.51
N SER A 37 11.17 -12.01 -9.68
CA SER A 37 12.59 -11.99 -9.98
C SER A 37 13.27 -13.06 -9.14
N SER A 38 13.97 -13.98 -9.79
CA SER A 38 14.59 -15.14 -9.13
C SER A 38 16.08 -15.18 -9.44
N ILE A 39 16.90 -15.44 -8.42
CA ILE A 39 18.33 -15.68 -8.60
C ILE A 39 18.51 -17.09 -9.19
N ILE A 40 19.19 -17.19 -10.32
CA ILE A 40 19.51 -18.44 -11.00
C ILE A 40 20.87 -18.97 -10.51
N SER A 41 21.87 -18.10 -10.40
CA SER A 41 23.21 -18.51 -10.01
C SER A 41 24.02 -17.36 -9.42
N ILE A 42 24.95 -17.69 -8.54
CA ILE A 42 26.02 -16.82 -8.06
C ILE A 42 27.33 -17.52 -8.40
N ALA A 43 28.16 -16.92 -9.25
CA ALA A 43 29.35 -17.55 -9.79
C ALA A 43 30.58 -16.64 -9.74
N PRO A 44 31.76 -17.12 -9.27
CA PRO A 44 31.99 -18.44 -8.67
C PRO A 44 31.23 -18.65 -7.35
N ALA A 45 31.04 -19.91 -6.95
CA ALA A 45 30.38 -20.21 -5.68
C ALA A 45 31.24 -19.69 -4.51
N THR A 46 30.59 -19.05 -3.54
CA THR A 46 31.25 -18.46 -2.37
C THR A 46 30.31 -18.49 -1.16
N ASN A 47 30.89 -18.55 0.04
CA ASN A 47 30.20 -18.36 1.31
C ASN A 47 30.34 -16.93 1.85
N ALA A 48 31.13 -16.07 1.20
CA ALA A 48 31.39 -14.70 1.67
C ALA A 48 30.19 -13.76 1.50
N VAL A 49 29.23 -14.11 0.63
CA VAL A 49 28.05 -13.29 0.38
C VAL A 49 26.78 -14.13 0.30
N ALA A 50 25.68 -13.59 0.82
CA ALA A 50 24.34 -14.10 0.64
C ALA A 50 23.48 -13.05 -0.07
N VAL A 51 22.69 -13.48 -1.06
CA VAL A 51 21.87 -12.56 -1.89
C VAL A 51 20.41 -12.96 -1.79
N LYS A 52 19.53 -11.98 -1.61
CA LYS A 52 18.08 -12.17 -1.58
C LYS A 52 17.40 -11.12 -2.46
N VAL A 53 16.36 -11.54 -3.17
CA VAL A 53 15.49 -10.64 -3.93
C VAL A 53 14.17 -10.49 -3.19
N PHE A 54 13.69 -9.25 -3.14
CA PHE A 54 12.46 -8.86 -2.45
C PHE A 54 11.39 -8.46 -3.47
N ASN A 55 10.14 -8.76 -3.11
CA ASN A 55 8.94 -8.32 -3.83
C ASN A 55 8.97 -8.50 -5.33
N GLY A 56 9.28 -9.71 -5.77
CA GLY A 56 9.25 -10.00 -7.19
C GLY A 56 10.26 -9.22 -8.04
N GLY A 57 11.24 -8.55 -7.42
CA GLY A 57 12.28 -7.80 -8.11
C GLY A 57 12.44 -6.34 -7.70
N GLU A 58 11.60 -5.79 -6.82
CA GLU A 58 11.72 -4.35 -6.47
C GLU A 58 12.98 -4.01 -5.68
N ALA A 59 13.57 -4.96 -4.97
CA ALA A 59 14.81 -4.72 -4.24
C ALA A 59 15.64 -5.99 -4.18
N ILE A 60 16.95 -5.80 -4.06
CA ILE A 60 17.92 -6.85 -3.82
C ILE A 60 18.70 -6.50 -2.56
N GLN A 61 19.00 -7.54 -1.79
CA GLN A 61 19.86 -7.47 -0.64
C GLN A 61 21.09 -8.31 -0.86
N LEU A 62 22.23 -7.74 -0.50
CA LEU A 62 23.49 -8.45 -0.39
C LEU A 62 23.95 -8.33 1.06
N THR A 63 24.15 -9.47 1.70
CA THR A 63 24.76 -9.58 3.03
C THR A 63 26.16 -10.17 2.88
N THR A 64 27.13 -9.54 3.51
CA THR A 64 28.55 -9.91 3.45
C THR A 64 28.96 -10.52 4.79
N GLU A 65 29.68 -11.63 4.76
CA GLU A 65 30.27 -12.22 5.95
C GLU A 65 31.38 -11.32 6.52
N PRO A 66 31.61 -11.31 7.84
CA PRO A 66 32.64 -10.47 8.46
C PRO A 66 34.03 -10.69 7.86
N GLY A 67 34.80 -9.61 7.68
CA GLY A 67 36.17 -9.67 7.17
C GLY A 67 36.31 -9.65 5.64
N HIS A 68 35.20 -9.68 4.90
CA HIS A 68 35.20 -9.59 3.43
C HIS A 68 34.88 -8.17 2.95
N THR A 69 35.51 -7.75 1.86
CA THR A 69 35.18 -6.50 1.15
C THR A 69 34.42 -6.81 -0.13
N VAL A 70 33.26 -6.19 -0.30
CA VAL A 70 32.40 -6.37 -1.46
C VAL A 70 32.20 -5.04 -2.17
N LEU A 71 32.43 -5.01 -3.49
CA LEU A 71 32.11 -3.89 -4.36
C LEU A 71 31.02 -4.32 -5.34
N ILE A 72 29.92 -3.57 -5.40
CA ILE A 72 28.81 -3.78 -6.34
C ILE A 72 28.96 -2.75 -7.46
N ALA A 73 28.88 -3.21 -8.71
CA ALA A 73 29.00 -2.34 -9.88
C ALA A 73 27.63 -1.77 -10.31
N GLY A 74 27.67 -0.52 -10.76
CA GLY A 74 26.55 0.18 -11.37
C GLY A 74 26.32 -0.22 -12.82
N TYR A 75 25.37 0.45 -13.46
CA TYR A 75 24.93 0.16 -14.83
C TYR A 75 25.98 0.47 -15.90
N ARG A 76 26.96 1.32 -15.59
CA ARG A 76 28.07 1.67 -16.47
C ARG A 76 29.38 1.01 -15.99
N ASN A 77 29.27 -0.06 -15.20
CA ASN A 77 30.38 -0.73 -14.51
C ASN A 77 31.14 0.17 -13.53
N GLU A 78 30.56 1.30 -13.12
CA GLU A 78 31.18 2.19 -12.14
C GLU A 78 31.03 1.64 -10.71
N PRO A 79 31.94 1.97 -9.77
CA PRO A 79 31.77 1.68 -8.36
C PRO A 79 30.46 2.27 -7.84
N TYR A 80 29.53 1.43 -7.38
CA TYR A 80 28.19 1.89 -6.99
C TYR A 80 27.98 1.81 -5.48
N LEU A 81 28.04 0.60 -4.92
CA LEU A 81 27.92 0.35 -3.48
C LEU A 81 29.12 -0.49 -3.04
N ARG A 82 29.56 -0.32 -1.80
CA ARG A 82 30.53 -1.25 -1.20
C ARG A 82 30.18 -1.61 0.23
N VAL A 83 30.57 -2.81 0.63
CA VAL A 83 30.62 -3.26 2.02
C VAL A 83 32.08 -3.46 2.36
N THR A 84 32.57 -2.79 3.41
CA THR A 84 33.95 -2.92 3.87
C THR A 84 34.11 -4.15 4.76
N GLU A 85 35.35 -4.58 4.97
CA GLU A 85 35.70 -5.67 5.91
C GLU A 85 35.13 -5.51 7.33
N THR A 86 34.96 -4.25 7.77
CA THR A 86 34.38 -3.88 9.07
C THR A 86 32.85 -3.90 9.10
N GLY A 87 32.20 -4.20 7.97
CA GLY A 87 30.76 -4.19 7.82
C GLY A 87 30.14 -2.82 7.49
N ALA A 88 30.94 -1.78 7.23
CA ALA A 88 30.43 -0.48 6.81
C ALA A 88 29.89 -0.56 5.38
N VAL A 89 28.63 -0.17 5.20
CA VAL A 89 27.96 -0.07 3.91
C VAL A 89 28.09 1.35 3.41
N GLN A 90 28.64 1.53 2.21
CA GLN A 90 28.94 2.83 1.64
C GLN A 90 28.39 2.95 0.22
N ALA A 91 27.83 4.11 -0.09
CA ALA A 91 27.35 4.48 -1.42
C ALA A 91 28.28 5.50 -2.06
N ASN A 92 28.55 5.32 -3.36
CA ASN A 92 29.34 6.27 -4.13
C ASN A 92 28.45 7.43 -4.62
N LEU A 93 28.70 8.65 -4.14
CA LEU A 93 27.94 9.84 -4.55
C LEU A 93 28.24 10.26 -6.00
N LYS A 94 29.35 9.79 -6.58
CA LYS A 94 29.71 9.97 -8.00
C LYS A 94 29.04 8.97 -8.93
N SER A 95 28.46 7.89 -8.42
CA SER A 95 27.77 6.90 -9.26
C SER A 95 26.44 7.45 -9.81
N PRO A 96 26.26 7.52 -11.14
CA PRO A 96 24.95 7.80 -11.72
C PRO A 96 23.91 6.76 -11.30
N THR A 97 24.32 5.50 -11.15
CA THR A 97 23.44 4.41 -10.71
C THR A 97 22.83 4.70 -9.33
N TRP A 98 23.62 5.21 -8.39
CA TRP A 98 23.12 5.60 -7.06
C TRP A 98 21.98 6.62 -7.11
N TRP A 99 22.06 7.60 -8.00
CA TRP A 99 21.01 8.60 -8.15
C TRP A 99 19.80 8.04 -8.89
N SER A 100 20.02 7.27 -9.96
CA SER A 100 18.93 6.66 -10.73
C SER A 100 18.09 5.69 -9.88
N ASN A 101 18.73 4.95 -8.97
CA ASN A 101 18.09 3.95 -8.11
C ASN A 101 17.33 4.54 -6.92
N LYS A 102 17.38 5.86 -6.71
CA LYS A 102 16.48 6.53 -5.75
C LYS A 102 15.05 6.63 -6.27
N SER A 103 14.84 6.46 -7.58
CA SER A 103 13.50 6.44 -8.18
C SER A 103 13.15 5.04 -8.66
N ALA A 104 11.93 4.59 -8.36
CA ALA A 104 11.38 3.34 -8.87
C ALA A 104 11.26 3.30 -10.39
N THR A 105 11.19 4.46 -11.04
CA THR A 105 11.09 4.60 -12.50
C THR A 105 12.41 5.02 -13.16
N GLY A 106 13.45 5.28 -12.37
CA GLY A 106 14.72 5.85 -12.85
C GLY A 106 14.66 7.30 -13.31
N SER A 107 13.51 7.97 -13.15
CA SER A 107 13.34 9.38 -13.54
C SER A 107 13.92 10.40 -12.54
N GLY A 108 14.75 9.96 -11.59
CA GLY A 108 15.36 10.85 -10.62
C GLY A 108 16.37 11.77 -11.30
N ALA A 109 16.45 13.04 -10.87
CA ALA A 109 17.49 13.94 -11.34
C ALA A 109 18.87 13.38 -10.92
N ILE A 110 19.69 13.08 -11.92
CA ILE A 110 21.10 12.71 -11.72
C ILE A 110 21.89 14.03 -11.70
N PRO A 111 22.58 14.37 -10.60
CA PRO A 111 23.39 15.58 -10.54
C PRO A 111 24.49 15.57 -11.59
N ASP A 112 24.84 16.73 -12.15
CA ASP A 112 25.97 16.87 -13.10
C ASP A 112 27.31 16.41 -12.51
N SER A 113 27.41 16.40 -11.18
CA SER A 113 28.58 15.91 -10.45
C SER A 113 28.69 14.39 -10.39
N ALA A 114 27.67 13.64 -10.83
CA ALA A 114 27.68 12.19 -10.92
C ALA A 114 28.34 11.76 -12.24
N ASP A 115 29.63 11.43 -12.14
CA ASP A 115 30.47 10.99 -13.25
C ASP A 115 30.90 9.53 -13.00
N PRO A 116 30.51 8.57 -13.87
CA PRO A 116 30.87 7.17 -13.71
C PRO A 116 32.39 6.91 -13.82
N ALA A 117 33.17 7.84 -14.38
CA ALA A 117 34.62 7.74 -14.50
C ALA A 117 35.38 8.45 -13.37
N ALA A 118 34.70 9.22 -12.51
CA ALA A 118 35.34 9.91 -11.41
C ALA A 118 35.73 8.96 -10.27
N GLU A 119 36.77 9.34 -9.53
CA GLU A 119 37.15 8.66 -8.28
C GLU A 119 35.95 8.61 -7.32
N PRO A 120 35.65 7.44 -6.70
CA PRO A 120 34.48 7.29 -5.86
C PRO A 120 34.48 8.21 -4.62
N GLU A 121 33.35 8.86 -4.38
CA GLU A 121 33.10 9.63 -3.17
C GLU A 121 32.19 8.82 -2.24
N TRP A 122 32.79 8.10 -1.30
CA TRP A 122 32.08 7.16 -0.43
C TRP A 122 31.37 7.86 0.72
N ARG A 123 30.08 7.59 0.86
CA ARG A 123 29.26 7.97 2.02
C ARG A 123 28.74 6.72 2.72
N THR A 124 28.99 6.61 4.02
CA THR A 124 28.41 5.53 4.83
C THR A 124 26.89 5.68 4.95
N VAL A 125 26.18 4.59 4.65
CA VAL A 125 24.71 4.49 4.66
C VAL A 125 24.19 3.35 5.55
N GLY A 126 25.08 2.51 6.08
CA GLY A 126 24.77 1.43 7.01
C GLY A 126 26.05 0.82 7.59
N ASN A 127 25.95 -0.02 8.63
CA ASN A 127 27.11 -0.56 9.38
C ASN A 127 26.96 -2.04 9.77
N ASN A 128 26.06 -2.79 9.13
CA ASN A 128 25.71 -4.16 9.52
C ASN A 128 26.10 -5.21 8.47
N GLY A 129 27.01 -4.88 7.55
CA GLY A 129 27.44 -5.78 6.48
C GLY A 129 26.35 -6.11 5.45
N SER A 130 25.19 -5.46 5.51
CA SER A 130 24.03 -5.77 4.68
C SER A 130 23.51 -4.51 3.99
N VAL A 131 23.46 -4.56 2.66
CA VAL A 131 22.90 -3.48 1.85
C VAL A 131 21.65 -3.95 1.12
N VAL A 132 20.60 -3.12 1.13
CA VAL A 132 19.35 -3.33 0.38
C VAL A 132 19.17 -2.14 -0.54
N TRP A 133 18.92 -2.38 -1.82
CA TRP A 133 18.71 -1.29 -2.80
C TRP A 133 17.69 -1.67 -3.86
N HIS A 134 17.05 -0.66 -4.44
CA HIS A 134 16.26 -0.80 -5.65
C HIS A 134 17.18 -0.93 -6.86
N ASP A 135 16.88 -1.83 -7.80
CA ASP A 135 17.72 -2.05 -8.97
C ASP A 135 16.87 -2.36 -10.21
N HIS A 136 17.00 -1.51 -11.22
CA HIS A 136 16.20 -1.57 -12.46
C HIS A 136 16.52 -2.78 -13.32
N ARG A 137 17.64 -3.48 -13.06
CA ARG A 137 17.97 -4.73 -13.77
C ARG A 137 17.04 -5.86 -13.35
N ILE A 138 16.62 -5.86 -12.09
CA ILE A 138 15.92 -7.00 -11.49
C ILE A 138 14.42 -6.77 -11.30
N HIS A 139 13.93 -5.55 -11.54
CA HIS A 139 12.52 -5.17 -11.53
C HIS A 139 11.96 -5.13 -12.96
N ALA A 140 10.66 -5.40 -13.08
CA ALA A 140 9.98 -5.39 -14.36
C ALA A 140 9.62 -3.97 -14.82
N MET A 141 10.55 -3.34 -15.55
CA MET A 141 10.29 -2.08 -16.26
C MET A 141 9.16 -2.24 -17.30
N PRO A 142 8.43 -1.16 -17.62
CA PRO A 142 7.43 -1.18 -18.69
C PRO A 142 8.00 -1.75 -19.99
N GLY A 143 7.30 -2.71 -20.60
CA GLY A 143 7.70 -3.36 -21.85
C GLY A 143 8.59 -4.61 -21.70
N VAL A 144 9.02 -4.97 -20.48
CA VAL A 144 9.78 -6.21 -20.28
C VAL A 144 8.94 -7.46 -20.59
N THR A 145 9.59 -8.52 -21.08
CA THR A 145 8.95 -9.79 -21.39
C THR A 145 9.25 -10.84 -20.32
N THR A 146 8.35 -11.81 -20.15
CA THR A 146 8.62 -12.95 -19.25
C THR A 146 9.79 -13.77 -19.78
N GLY A 147 10.67 -14.24 -18.91
CA GLY A 147 11.92 -14.90 -19.28
C GLY A 147 13.11 -13.96 -19.49
N THR A 148 12.98 -12.65 -19.21
CA THR A 148 14.10 -11.70 -19.35
C THR A 148 15.16 -11.97 -18.27
N ASP A 149 16.38 -12.28 -18.69
CA ASP A 149 17.53 -12.47 -17.81
C ASP A 149 18.12 -11.14 -17.35
N TRP A 150 18.72 -11.14 -16.16
CA TRP A 150 19.42 -9.99 -15.59
C TRP A 150 20.69 -10.42 -14.86
N THR A 151 21.62 -9.47 -14.71
CA THR A 151 22.90 -9.71 -14.03
C THR A 151 23.31 -8.54 -13.15
N VAL A 152 23.81 -8.84 -11.95
CA VAL A 152 24.49 -7.87 -11.08
C VAL A 152 25.95 -8.30 -10.94
N LEU A 153 26.86 -7.40 -11.31
CA LEU A 153 28.29 -7.61 -11.18
C LEU A 153 28.77 -7.15 -9.80
N VAL A 154 29.53 -8.02 -9.15
CA VAL A 154 30.06 -7.83 -7.80
C VAL A 154 31.53 -8.25 -7.80
N THR A 155 32.34 -7.62 -6.96
CA THR A 155 33.72 -8.03 -6.70
C THR A 155 33.85 -8.30 -5.21
N VAL A 156 34.31 -9.50 -4.84
CA VAL A 156 34.54 -9.92 -3.45
C VAL A 156 36.03 -10.12 -3.25
N ASP A 157 36.65 -9.34 -2.37
CA ASP A 157 38.11 -9.37 -2.10
C ASP A 157 38.97 -9.27 -3.37
N GLY A 158 38.54 -8.47 -4.33
CA GLY A 158 39.21 -8.30 -5.63
C GLY A 158 38.85 -9.36 -6.68
N MET A 159 38.11 -10.41 -6.32
CA MET A 159 37.68 -11.47 -7.24
C MET A 159 36.30 -11.17 -7.84
N PRO A 160 36.13 -11.24 -9.18
CA PRO A 160 34.85 -10.98 -9.81
C PRO A 160 33.82 -12.08 -9.51
N LEU A 161 32.59 -11.66 -9.29
CA LEU A 161 31.42 -12.47 -8.97
C LEU A 161 30.22 -11.97 -9.80
N VAL A 162 29.46 -12.88 -10.39
CA VAL A 162 28.27 -12.56 -11.18
C VAL A 162 27.05 -13.19 -10.53
N ILE A 163 26.09 -12.34 -10.17
CA ILE A 163 24.76 -12.76 -9.75
C ILE A 163 23.88 -12.74 -11.00
N ARG A 164 23.35 -13.88 -11.40
CA ARG A 164 22.41 -14.02 -12.52
C ARG A 164 21.02 -14.31 -11.99
N GLY A 165 20.01 -13.77 -12.66
CA GLY A 165 18.63 -14.10 -12.40
C GLY A 165 17.73 -13.84 -13.59
N GLN A 166 16.44 -14.05 -13.39
CA GLN A 166 15.43 -13.92 -14.44
C GLN A 166 14.11 -13.37 -13.90
N LEU A 167 13.43 -12.60 -14.74
CA LEU A 167 12.09 -12.08 -14.55
C LEU A 167 11.04 -13.03 -15.13
N THR A 168 10.05 -13.40 -14.33
CA THR A 168 8.89 -14.21 -14.76
C THR A 168 7.60 -13.48 -14.43
N LYS A 169 6.70 -13.33 -15.41
CA LYS A 169 5.36 -12.79 -15.16
C LYS A 169 4.45 -13.90 -14.68
N LEU A 170 3.89 -13.75 -13.49
CA LEU A 170 2.92 -14.69 -12.93
C LEU A 170 1.50 -14.31 -13.38
N PRO A 171 0.58 -15.29 -13.49
CA PRO A 171 -0.84 -15.00 -13.65
C PRO A 171 -1.35 -14.12 -12.50
N SER A 172 -2.12 -13.09 -12.82
CA SER A 172 -2.73 -12.22 -11.82
C SER A 172 -3.70 -12.97 -10.91
N HIS A 173 -3.81 -12.53 -9.66
CA HIS A 173 -4.87 -13.01 -8.77
C HIS A 173 -6.24 -12.64 -9.33
N GLY A 174 -7.18 -13.59 -9.26
CA GLY A 174 -8.57 -13.38 -9.68
C GLY A 174 -9.39 -12.80 -8.54
N PRO A 175 -9.81 -11.52 -8.58
CA PRO A 175 -10.42 -10.82 -7.44
C PRO A 175 -11.90 -11.17 -7.22
N LEU A 176 -12.37 -12.34 -7.67
CA LEU A 176 -13.80 -12.65 -7.72
C LEU A 176 -14.42 -12.65 -6.32
N LEU A 177 -13.73 -13.24 -5.33
CA LEU A 177 -14.25 -13.33 -3.97
C LEU A 177 -14.29 -11.95 -3.30
N GLU A 178 -13.30 -11.11 -3.56
CA GLU A 178 -13.20 -9.74 -3.05
C GLU A 178 -14.28 -8.83 -3.67
N LEU A 179 -14.60 -9.03 -4.95
CA LEU A 179 -15.69 -8.32 -5.61
C LEU A 179 -17.06 -8.80 -5.11
N LEU A 180 -17.26 -10.11 -4.93
CA LEU A 180 -18.49 -10.65 -4.34
C LEU A 180 -18.66 -10.15 -2.89
N LEU A 181 -17.57 -10.08 -2.12
CA LEU A 181 -17.56 -9.49 -0.79
C LEU A 181 -17.95 -8.00 -0.83
N ALA A 182 -17.41 -7.24 -1.79
CA ALA A 182 -17.75 -5.83 -1.95
C ALA A 182 -19.24 -5.65 -2.26
N ILE A 183 -19.80 -6.44 -3.18
CA ILE A 183 -21.22 -6.43 -3.55
C ILE A 183 -22.09 -6.81 -2.34
N PHE A 184 -21.75 -7.90 -1.65
CA PHE A 184 -22.49 -8.36 -0.49
C PHE A 184 -22.49 -7.32 0.63
N THR A 185 -21.31 -6.74 0.92
CA THR A 185 -21.15 -5.70 1.94
C THR A 185 -21.94 -4.44 1.59
N ALA A 186 -21.88 -4.00 0.34
CA ALA A 186 -22.66 -2.87 -0.14
C ALA A 186 -24.17 -3.12 0.01
N GLY A 187 -24.64 -4.30 -0.42
CA GLY A 187 -26.04 -4.72 -0.28
C GLY A 187 -26.49 -4.79 1.18
N ALA A 188 -25.67 -5.34 2.07
CA ALA A 188 -25.95 -5.39 3.50
C ALA A 188 -26.05 -3.99 4.13
N ILE A 189 -25.15 -3.06 3.76
CA ILE A 189 -25.19 -1.68 4.25
C ILE A 189 -26.44 -0.95 3.74
N VAL A 190 -26.80 -1.10 2.47
CA VAL A 190 -27.99 -0.47 1.89
C VAL A 190 -29.27 -1.01 2.53
N THR A 191 -29.38 -2.34 2.65
CA THR A 191 -30.56 -3.01 3.25
C THR A 191 -30.77 -2.61 4.71
N LEU A 192 -29.71 -2.64 5.53
CA LEU A 192 -29.75 -2.18 6.92
C LEU A 192 -29.91 -0.65 7.01
N GLY A 193 -29.42 0.06 6.02
CA GLY A 193 -29.49 1.51 5.87
C GLY A 193 -30.92 2.01 5.78
N PHE A 194 -31.84 1.31 5.12
CA PHE A 194 -33.24 1.73 5.02
C PHE A 194 -33.91 2.07 6.36
N ARG A 195 -33.53 1.38 7.45
CA ARG A 195 -34.11 1.61 8.79
C ARG A 195 -33.23 2.46 9.69
N ARG A 196 -31.91 2.42 9.48
CA ARG A 196 -30.89 2.90 10.44
C ARG A 196 -29.69 3.55 9.75
N ALA A 197 -29.95 4.22 8.65
CA ALA A 197 -28.99 4.79 7.71
C ALA A 197 -27.78 5.44 8.39
N TRP A 198 -27.99 6.38 9.33
CA TRP A 198 -26.88 7.04 10.03
C TRP A 198 -26.00 6.06 10.82
N THR A 199 -26.62 5.22 11.66
CA THR A 199 -25.87 4.31 12.54
C THR A 199 -25.19 3.18 11.79
N THR A 200 -25.81 2.66 10.72
CA THR A 200 -25.22 1.64 9.87
C THR A 200 -24.00 2.22 9.15
N SER A 201 -24.15 3.37 8.48
CA SER A 201 -23.07 4.00 7.71
C SER A 201 -21.90 4.44 8.58
N SER A 202 -22.15 5.11 9.71
CA SER A 202 -21.08 5.55 10.62
C SER A 202 -20.32 4.38 11.24
N THR A 203 -20.99 3.27 11.55
CA THR A 203 -20.33 2.05 12.07
C THR A 203 -19.52 1.36 10.98
N ALA A 204 -20.06 1.25 9.76
CA ALA A 204 -19.36 0.64 8.63
C ALA A 204 -18.10 1.43 8.26
N LEU A 205 -18.17 2.76 8.20
CA LEU A 205 -17.02 3.62 7.94
C LEU A 205 -15.95 3.52 9.04
N LEU A 206 -16.35 3.51 10.32
CA LEU A 206 -15.40 3.32 11.41
C LEU A 206 -14.68 1.97 11.29
N PHE A 207 -15.41 0.91 10.96
CA PHE A 207 -14.83 -0.41 10.75
C PHE A 207 -13.86 -0.44 9.56
N GLY A 208 -14.28 0.10 8.41
CA GLY A 208 -13.42 0.21 7.22
C GLY A 208 -12.16 1.03 7.47
N ALA A 209 -12.28 2.15 8.19
CA ALA A 209 -11.14 2.98 8.55
C ALA A 209 -10.18 2.29 9.53
N ALA A 210 -10.70 1.57 10.54
CA ALA A 210 -9.87 0.79 11.45
C ALA A 210 -9.07 -0.27 10.70
N LEU A 211 -9.71 -1.00 9.78
CA LEU A 211 -9.04 -2.00 8.94
C LEU A 211 -7.99 -1.37 8.02
N ALA A 212 -8.32 -0.22 7.41
CA ALA A 212 -7.40 0.54 6.56
C ALA A 212 -6.14 0.98 7.31
N ILE A 213 -6.28 1.44 8.56
CA ILE A 213 -5.15 1.83 9.42
C ILE A 213 -4.27 0.61 9.71
N VAL A 214 -4.86 -0.53 10.05
CA VAL A 214 -4.10 -1.77 10.32
C VAL A 214 -3.30 -2.19 9.09
N VAL A 215 -3.92 -2.23 7.91
CA VAL A 215 -3.22 -2.55 6.66
C VAL A 215 -2.13 -1.52 6.33
N ALA A 216 -2.39 -0.23 6.53
CA ALA A 216 -1.40 0.82 6.29
C ALA A 216 -0.19 0.72 7.24
N VAL A 217 -0.41 0.37 8.51
CA VAL A 217 0.68 0.10 9.47
C VAL A 217 1.47 -1.15 9.06
N GLY A 218 0.79 -2.20 8.58
CA GLY A 218 1.46 -3.38 8.04
C GLY A 218 2.33 -3.07 6.82
N GLY A 219 1.87 -2.19 5.93
CA GLY A 219 2.67 -1.71 4.80
C GLY A 219 3.86 -0.84 5.24
N TRP A 220 3.65 0.02 6.23
CA TRP A 220 4.72 0.83 6.82
C TRP A 220 5.82 -0.05 7.43
N ALA A 221 5.44 -1.06 8.21
CA ALA A 221 6.36 -1.99 8.87
C ALA A 221 7.08 -2.91 7.88
N ALA A 222 6.45 -3.25 6.75
CA ALA A 222 7.06 -4.05 5.69
C ALA A 222 8.02 -3.27 4.78
N THR A 223 8.11 -1.95 4.92
CA THR A 223 9.01 -1.13 4.12
C THR A 223 10.41 -1.15 4.77
N PRO A 224 11.47 -1.61 4.07
CA PRO A 224 12.83 -1.57 4.60
C PRO A 224 13.31 -0.13 4.85
N SER A 225 14.23 0.02 5.81
CA SER A 225 14.90 1.30 6.05
C SER A 225 15.61 1.82 4.81
N GLY A 226 15.47 3.11 4.51
CA GLY A 226 16.07 3.74 3.34
C GLY A 226 15.16 3.82 2.12
N PHE A 227 13.98 3.21 2.16
CA PHE A 227 12.94 3.34 1.15
C PHE A 227 11.85 4.32 1.57
N THR A 228 11.14 4.88 0.59
CA THR A 228 9.98 5.73 0.85
C THR A 228 8.82 4.90 1.38
N HIS A 229 8.42 5.13 2.63
CA HIS A 229 7.23 4.50 3.21
C HIS A 229 5.95 4.91 2.47
N PRO A 230 4.88 4.07 2.47
CA PRO A 230 3.59 4.36 1.82
C PRO A 230 2.76 5.39 2.61
N TRP A 231 3.31 6.57 2.84
CA TRP A 231 2.75 7.61 3.71
C TRP A 231 1.38 8.12 3.24
N LEU A 232 1.12 8.11 1.92
CA LEU A 232 -0.20 8.47 1.36
C LEU A 232 -1.30 7.50 1.79
N SER A 233 -1.01 6.19 1.79
CA SER A 233 -1.95 5.16 2.24
C SER A 233 -2.22 5.32 3.74
N LEU A 234 -1.16 5.55 4.54
CA LEU A 234 -1.31 5.82 5.97
C LEU A 234 -2.13 7.10 6.24
N LEU A 235 -1.81 8.20 5.55
CA LEU A 235 -2.54 9.45 5.68
C LEU A 235 -4.03 9.30 5.34
N ALA A 236 -4.35 8.68 4.20
CA ALA A 236 -5.73 8.45 3.78
C ALA A 236 -6.49 7.61 4.84
N SER A 237 -5.85 6.59 5.42
CA SER A 237 -6.45 5.76 6.47
C SER A 237 -6.70 6.52 7.79
N ILE A 238 -5.76 7.38 8.21
CA ILE A 238 -5.90 8.22 9.41
C ILE A 238 -7.02 9.25 9.20
N LEU A 239 -7.05 9.90 8.04
CA LEU A 239 -8.12 10.84 7.68
C LEU A 239 -9.49 10.14 7.68
N ALA A 240 -9.59 8.95 7.09
CA ALA A 240 -10.81 8.15 7.15
C ALA A 240 -11.21 7.82 8.60
N GLY A 241 -10.25 7.49 9.47
CA GLY A 241 -10.50 7.23 10.89
C GLY A 241 -11.04 8.45 11.63
N VAL A 242 -10.36 9.59 11.51
CA VAL A 242 -10.77 10.86 12.15
C VAL A 242 -12.17 11.27 11.69
N LEU A 243 -12.43 11.22 10.38
CA LEU A 243 -13.74 11.60 9.83
C LEU A 243 -14.85 10.61 10.21
N SER A 244 -14.53 9.32 10.34
CA SER A 244 -15.48 8.31 10.82
C SER A 244 -15.83 8.50 12.30
N VAL A 245 -14.86 8.88 13.14
CA VAL A 245 -15.10 9.25 14.54
C VAL A 245 -15.92 10.53 14.63
N ALA A 246 -15.65 11.53 13.76
CA ALA A 246 -16.46 12.73 13.68
C ALA A 246 -17.93 12.43 13.32
N CYS A 247 -18.18 11.46 12.43
CA CYS A 247 -19.54 10.99 12.15
C CYS A 247 -20.25 10.43 13.39
N LEU A 248 -19.54 9.86 14.37
CA LEU A 248 -20.17 9.43 15.63
C LEU A 248 -20.42 10.59 16.58
N ALA A 249 -19.48 11.54 16.67
CA ALA A 249 -19.59 12.71 17.54
C ALA A 249 -20.71 13.66 17.08
N LEU A 250 -20.88 13.85 15.77
CA LEU A 250 -21.78 14.83 15.18
C LEU A 250 -23.24 14.36 15.07
N HIS A 251 -23.63 13.27 15.73
CA HIS A 251 -24.98 12.69 15.63
C HIS A 251 -26.12 13.67 16.00
N GLY A 252 -25.87 14.59 16.95
CA GLY A 252 -26.81 15.62 17.40
C GLY A 252 -26.78 16.93 16.62
N PHE A 253 -25.92 17.05 15.60
CA PHE A 253 -25.81 18.25 14.79
C PHE A 253 -26.81 18.26 13.62
N SER A 254 -26.89 19.40 12.92
CA SER A 254 -27.78 19.57 11.77
C SER A 254 -27.51 18.55 10.67
N ARG A 255 -28.56 18.23 9.89
CA ARG A 255 -28.48 17.25 8.80
C ARG A 255 -27.36 17.56 7.80
N ARG A 256 -27.15 18.84 7.46
CA ARG A 256 -26.09 19.26 6.52
C ARG A 256 -24.70 18.90 7.05
N VAL A 257 -24.41 19.21 8.31
CA VAL A 257 -23.12 18.89 8.96
C VAL A 257 -22.90 17.38 8.98
N ARG A 258 -23.94 16.62 9.31
CA ARG A 258 -23.92 15.15 9.31
C ARG A 258 -23.59 14.56 7.95
N VAL A 259 -24.26 15.01 6.89
CA VAL A 259 -24.04 14.52 5.52
C VAL A 259 -22.64 14.90 5.03
N VAL A 260 -22.18 16.14 5.27
CA VAL A 260 -20.83 16.57 4.88
C VAL A 260 -19.77 15.70 5.55
N ALA A 261 -19.87 15.46 6.86
CA ALA A 261 -18.93 14.59 7.56
C ALA A 261 -18.91 13.17 6.97
N MET A 262 -20.08 12.61 6.64
CA MET A 262 -20.19 11.28 6.05
C MET A 262 -19.58 11.22 4.65
N VAL A 263 -19.84 12.20 3.79
CA VAL A 263 -19.25 12.28 2.44
C VAL A 263 -17.73 12.42 2.52
N SER A 264 -17.21 13.25 3.44
CA SER A 264 -15.77 13.38 3.66
C SER A 264 -15.15 12.05 4.12
N ALA A 265 -15.79 11.31 5.04
CA ALA A 265 -15.31 10.01 5.48
C ALA A 265 -15.31 8.97 4.35
N VAL A 266 -16.37 8.94 3.52
CA VAL A 266 -16.44 8.09 2.32
C VAL A 266 -15.32 8.44 1.33
N ALA A 267 -15.09 9.73 1.07
CA ALA A 267 -14.05 10.18 0.16
C ALA A 267 -12.64 9.79 0.64
N ALA A 268 -12.35 9.94 1.94
CA ALA A 268 -11.07 9.53 2.52
C ALA A 268 -10.85 8.02 2.43
N LEU A 269 -11.88 7.21 2.73
CA LEU A 269 -11.79 5.75 2.60
C LEU A 269 -11.68 5.32 1.12
N ALA A 270 -12.40 5.98 0.21
CA ALA A 270 -12.29 5.74 -1.23
C ALA A 270 -10.89 6.07 -1.77
N TRP A 271 -10.27 7.14 -1.28
CA TRP A 271 -8.88 7.47 -1.59
C TRP A 271 -7.94 6.36 -1.10
N TRP A 272 -8.12 5.87 0.12
CA TRP A 272 -7.34 4.72 0.60
C TRP A 272 -7.53 3.48 -0.27
N VAL A 273 -8.77 3.13 -0.65
CA VAL A 273 -9.05 2.01 -1.56
C VAL A 273 -8.35 2.22 -2.91
N ALA A 274 -8.40 3.42 -3.48
CA ALA A 274 -7.76 3.73 -4.76
C ALA A 274 -6.23 3.54 -4.72
N LEU A 275 -5.57 3.99 -3.65
CA LEU A 275 -4.13 3.81 -3.46
C LEU A 275 -3.71 2.34 -3.34
N ASN A 276 -4.62 1.46 -2.89
CA ASN A 276 -4.35 0.04 -2.67
C ASN A 276 -5.07 -0.87 -3.69
N PHE A 277 -5.70 -0.30 -4.72
CA PHE A 277 -6.58 -1.04 -5.64
C PHE A 277 -5.83 -2.14 -6.41
N SER A 278 -4.57 -1.88 -6.77
CA SER A 278 -3.72 -2.87 -7.45
C SER A 278 -3.48 -4.14 -6.65
N ALA A 279 -3.58 -4.08 -5.31
CA ALA A 279 -3.44 -5.25 -4.44
C ALA A 279 -4.49 -6.33 -4.73
N LEU A 280 -5.68 -5.96 -5.24
CA LEU A 280 -6.76 -6.90 -5.59
C LEU A 280 -6.34 -7.93 -6.63
N THR A 281 -5.38 -7.62 -7.49
CA THR A 281 -4.95 -8.53 -8.58
C THR A 281 -3.49 -8.92 -8.51
N ALA A 282 -2.73 -8.28 -7.62
CA ALA A 282 -1.32 -8.52 -7.45
C ALA A 282 -1.04 -9.84 -6.74
N VAL A 283 -0.02 -10.57 -7.21
CA VAL A 283 0.49 -11.77 -6.54
C VAL A 283 1.31 -11.39 -5.31
N PHE A 284 2.13 -10.35 -5.41
CA PHE A 284 2.94 -9.83 -4.31
C PHE A 284 2.39 -8.48 -3.85
N VAL A 285 2.15 -8.34 -2.54
CA VAL A 285 1.55 -7.14 -1.94
C VAL A 285 2.48 -6.59 -0.84
N PRO A 286 2.77 -5.27 -0.81
CA PRO A 286 3.61 -4.61 0.19
C PRO A 286 3.02 -4.59 1.59
N ASN A 287 3.10 -5.71 2.30
CA ASN A 287 2.56 -5.81 3.64
C ASN A 287 3.20 -6.91 4.50
N THR A 288 3.18 -6.72 5.81
CA THR A 288 3.52 -7.77 6.77
C THR A 288 2.44 -8.84 6.85
N PHE A 289 1.21 -8.52 6.43
CA PHE A 289 0.12 -9.50 6.31
C PHE A 289 0.18 -10.27 4.99
N ALA A 290 -0.43 -11.46 4.97
CA ALA A 290 -0.62 -12.21 3.73
C ALA A 290 -1.42 -11.40 2.70
N ALA A 291 -1.12 -11.58 1.41
CA ALA A 291 -1.78 -10.87 0.31
C ALA A 291 -3.31 -10.97 0.40
N GLY A 292 -3.85 -12.15 0.73
CA GLY A 292 -5.29 -12.36 0.90
C GLY A 292 -5.95 -11.49 1.97
N VAL A 293 -5.24 -11.15 3.06
CA VAL A 293 -5.77 -10.26 4.11
C VAL A 293 -5.90 -8.84 3.59
N VAL A 294 -4.89 -8.37 2.85
CA VAL A 294 -4.90 -7.03 2.24
C VAL A 294 -5.98 -6.96 1.15
N GLN A 295 -6.06 -7.97 0.30
CA GLN A 295 -7.08 -8.10 -0.75
C GLN A 295 -8.50 -8.07 -0.17
N PHE A 296 -8.75 -8.85 0.87
CA PHE A 296 -10.00 -8.84 1.62
C PHE A 296 -10.32 -7.44 2.17
N ALA A 297 -9.34 -6.77 2.79
CA ALA A 297 -9.53 -5.44 3.36
C ALA A 297 -9.87 -4.38 2.29
N VAL A 298 -9.20 -4.42 1.14
CA VAL A 298 -9.48 -3.52 0.01
C VAL A 298 -10.87 -3.80 -0.57
N GLY A 299 -11.24 -5.08 -0.76
CA GLY A 299 -12.57 -5.47 -1.24
C GLY A 299 -13.69 -5.05 -0.28
N LEU A 300 -13.50 -5.26 1.02
CA LEU A 300 -14.44 -4.82 2.05
C LEU A 300 -14.57 -3.29 2.09
N GLY A 301 -13.43 -2.58 2.03
CA GLY A 301 -13.40 -1.12 1.95
C GLY A 301 -14.17 -0.58 0.73
N LEU A 302 -14.00 -1.22 -0.43
CA LEU A 302 -14.76 -0.90 -1.64
C LEU A 302 -16.28 -1.08 -1.42
N GLY A 303 -16.69 -2.20 -0.82
CA GLY A 303 -18.09 -2.45 -0.49
C GLY A 303 -18.67 -1.43 0.50
N ILE A 304 -17.89 -1.01 1.50
CA ILE A 304 -18.29 0.03 2.46
C ILE A 304 -18.48 1.37 1.76
N VAL A 305 -17.51 1.79 0.93
CA VAL A 305 -17.57 3.04 0.17
C VAL A 305 -18.83 3.08 -0.70
N VAL A 306 -19.07 2.04 -1.49
CA VAL A 306 -20.24 1.94 -2.38
C VAL A 306 -21.54 1.90 -1.57
N GLY A 307 -21.63 1.02 -0.58
CA GLY A 307 -22.84 0.83 0.23
C GLY A 307 -23.25 2.10 0.98
N VAL A 308 -22.28 2.80 1.57
CA VAL A 308 -22.55 4.06 2.29
C VAL A 308 -22.93 5.17 1.32
N ALA A 309 -22.23 5.31 0.19
CA ALA A 309 -22.57 6.31 -0.82
C ALA A 309 -24.00 6.12 -1.35
N VAL A 310 -24.38 4.88 -1.70
CA VAL A 310 -25.74 4.56 -2.13
C VAL A 310 -26.75 4.83 -1.02
N THR A 311 -26.43 4.47 0.23
CA THR A 311 -27.32 4.76 1.37
C THR A 311 -27.53 6.25 1.57
N ILE A 312 -26.51 7.10 1.39
CA ILE A 312 -26.65 8.56 1.44
C ILE A 312 -27.65 9.02 0.36
N ILE A 313 -27.53 8.51 -0.87
CA ILE A 313 -28.41 8.91 -1.99
C ILE A 313 -29.85 8.42 -1.76
N VAL A 314 -30.04 7.13 -1.50
CA VAL A 314 -31.35 6.49 -1.36
C VAL A 314 -32.08 6.94 -0.11
N SER A 315 -31.38 7.34 0.94
CA SER A 315 -31.98 7.95 2.14
C SER A 315 -32.31 9.43 1.96
N GLY A 316 -32.19 9.99 0.74
CA GLY A 316 -32.30 11.41 0.47
C GLY A 316 -31.36 12.24 1.36
N GLY A 317 -30.21 11.69 1.75
CA GLY A 317 -29.27 12.27 2.71
C GLY A 317 -29.76 12.23 4.16
N PHE A 318 -30.48 11.19 4.54
CA PHE A 318 -31.14 10.95 5.84
C PHE A 318 -32.40 11.80 6.09
N PHE A 319 -33.44 11.66 5.24
CA PHE A 319 -34.82 12.21 5.18
C PHE A 319 -35.42 12.99 6.39
N GLU A 320 -36.27 14.02 6.22
CA GLU A 320 -37.66 13.99 5.65
C GLU A 320 -37.93 14.68 4.28
N ASN A 321 -38.96 14.16 3.59
CA ASN A 321 -39.82 14.88 2.63
C ASN A 321 -41.22 15.06 3.27
N ASN A 322 -41.57 16.27 3.72
CA ASN A 322 -42.97 16.64 3.93
C ASN A 322 -43.39 17.53 2.76
N ALA A 323 -44.08 16.95 1.78
CA ALA A 323 -44.94 17.70 0.89
C ALA A 323 -46.37 17.54 1.40
N PRO A 324 -47.03 18.64 1.78
CA PRO A 324 -48.41 18.83 1.42
C PRO A 324 -48.57 20.19 0.73
N ASP A 325 -48.13 20.29 -0.54
CA ASP A 325 -48.67 21.31 -1.44
C ASP A 325 -50.03 20.81 -1.97
N GLN A 326 -50.99 20.73 -1.05
CA GLN A 326 -52.42 20.68 -1.31
C GLN A 326 -53.09 21.67 -0.35
N ALA A 327 -52.58 22.89 -0.30
CA ALA A 327 -53.40 24.06 0.04
C ALA A 327 -53.89 24.69 -1.27
N VAL A 328 -54.56 23.89 -2.11
CA VAL A 328 -55.53 24.47 -3.04
C VAL A 328 -56.72 24.81 -2.18
N VAL A 329 -56.84 26.10 -1.95
CA VAL A 329 -57.92 26.82 -1.28
C VAL A 329 -59.27 26.14 -1.55
N ASP A 330 -59.88 25.62 -0.47
CA ASP A 330 -61.30 25.36 -0.42
C ASP A 330 -62.03 26.70 -0.60
N THR A 331 -62.42 27.00 -1.84
CA THR A 331 -63.42 28.03 -2.12
C THR A 331 -64.78 27.35 -2.15
N GLY A 332 -65.18 26.87 -0.96
CA GLY A 332 -66.55 26.48 -0.68
C GLY A 332 -67.50 27.60 -1.07
N ASN A 333 -68.34 27.29 -2.04
CA ASN A 333 -69.38 28.10 -2.62
C ASN A 333 -70.54 28.34 -1.62
N ASP A 334 -71.37 29.34 -1.94
CA ASP A 334 -72.74 29.59 -1.43
C ASP A 334 -72.90 30.26 -0.05
N ALA A 335 -73.80 31.21 0.21
CA ALA A 335 -74.69 32.07 -0.58
C ALA A 335 -75.35 33.04 0.43
N ALA A 336 -75.66 34.28 0.04
CA ALA A 336 -76.78 35.02 0.61
C ALA A 336 -77.33 36.03 -0.39
N VAL A 337 -78.55 35.69 -0.81
CA VAL A 337 -79.61 36.44 -1.51
C VAL A 337 -79.66 37.94 -1.18
#